data_AF-A0A7C0URH3-F1
#
_entry.id   AF-A0A7C0URH3-F1
#
_cell.length_a   1.000
_cell.length_b   1.000
_cell.length_c   1.000
_cell.angle_alpha   90.00
_cell.angle_beta   90.00
_cell.angle_gamma   90.00
#
_symmetry.space_group_name_H-M   'P 1'
#
loop_
_entity.id
_entity.type
_entity.pdbx_description
1 polymer ?
#
loop_
_entity_poly.entity_id
_entity_poly.type
_entity_poly.pdbx_seq_one_letter_code
_entity_poly.pdbx_strand_id
1 'polypeptide(L)'
;MRRMFVFLILGFLIGMSIQYTTAIPKEMPFKARIYVGWEEGYLGSSLMPESTWLVVKWSKDWNMPAFGFNSPERAWMASHLTWYTNDINEGFFGYDEDSLVYWGDPDIVPEAKYYVEEYVKIMILDETEKYEEKGAFKASDLGYPFPENAYVVHYTVEVYNATTNSLLFEYTLVPLSP
;
A
#
# COMPACT_ATOMS: atom_id res chain seq x y z
N MET A 1 -10.14 18.57 -45.77
CA MET A 1 -9.15 18.92 -44.71
C MET A 1 -9.70 18.82 -43.28
N ARG A 2 -10.96 19.20 -42.99
CA ARG A 2 -11.50 19.23 -41.61
C ARG A 2 -11.66 17.85 -40.92
N ARG A 3 -11.87 16.77 -41.67
CA ARG A 3 -12.00 15.40 -41.13
C ARG A 3 -10.67 14.74 -40.76
N MET A 4 -9.57 15.06 -41.47
CA MET A 4 -8.24 14.52 -41.19
C MET A 4 -7.65 15.03 -39.87
N PHE A 5 -7.95 16.28 -39.51
CA PHE A 5 -7.51 16.88 -38.25
C PHE A 5 -8.18 16.26 -37.02
N VAL A 6 -9.44 15.81 -37.14
CA VAL A 6 -10.17 15.18 -36.02
C VAL A 6 -9.58 13.80 -35.69
N PHE A 7 -9.18 13.02 -36.70
CA PHE A 7 -8.54 11.72 -36.46
C PHE A 7 -7.11 11.84 -35.90
N LEU A 8 -6.38 12.90 -36.24
CA LEU A 8 -5.06 13.19 -35.65
C LEU A 8 -5.16 13.58 -34.18
N ILE A 9 -6.15 14.38 -33.80
CA ILE A 9 -6.38 14.77 -32.41
C ILE A 9 -6.89 13.58 -31.58
N LEU A 10 -7.76 12.74 -32.14
CA LEU A 10 -8.25 11.54 -31.47
C LEU A 10 -7.13 10.49 -31.28
N GLY A 11 -6.25 10.32 -32.27
CA GLY A 11 -5.07 9.45 -32.15
C GLY A 11 -4.05 9.96 -31.13
N PHE A 12 -3.92 11.29 -30.99
CA PHE A 12 -3.06 11.90 -29.97
C PHE A 12 -3.66 11.77 -28.56
N LEU A 13 -4.98 11.91 -28.41
CA LEU A 13 -5.68 11.73 -27.13
C LEU A 13 -5.67 10.26 -26.66
N ILE A 14 -5.82 9.30 -27.58
CA ILE A 14 -5.71 7.86 -27.26
C ILE A 14 -4.25 7.48 -26.92
N GLY A 15 -3.27 8.16 -27.52
CA GLY A 15 -1.85 7.99 -27.21
C GLY A 15 -1.44 8.53 -25.84
N MET A 16 -2.14 9.53 -25.30
CA MET A 16 -1.90 10.06 -23.95
C MET A 16 -2.63 9.28 -22.85
N SER A 17 -3.70 8.53 -23.18
CA SER A 17 -4.44 7.70 -22.22
C SER A 17 -3.81 6.33 -21.93
N ILE A 18 -2.62 6.03 -22.47
CA ILE A 18 -1.90 4.78 -22.21
C ILE A 18 -0.44 5.09 -21.87
N GLN A 19 -0.22 6.05 -20.98
CA GLN A 19 0.92 5.95 -20.08
C GLN A 19 0.47 5.16 -18.86
N TYR A 20 0.34 3.83 -19.05
CA TYR A 20 0.58 2.93 -17.93
C TYR A 20 2.02 3.18 -17.52
N THR A 21 2.20 4.11 -16.58
CA THR A 21 3.41 4.22 -15.79
C THR A 21 3.48 2.95 -14.96
N THR A 22 3.84 1.86 -15.62
CA THR A 22 4.25 0.63 -14.96
C THR A 22 5.40 1.08 -14.07
N ALA A 23 5.15 1.14 -12.78
CA ALA A 23 6.15 1.45 -11.78
C ALA A 23 7.17 0.30 -11.82
N ILE A 24 8.16 0.42 -12.70
CA ILE A 24 9.25 -0.53 -12.81
C ILE A 24 10.06 -0.35 -11.52
N PRO A 25 10.22 -1.41 -10.70
CA PRO A 25 11.04 -1.33 -9.50
C PRO A 25 12.43 -0.82 -9.86
N LYS A 26 12.79 0.38 -9.39
CA LYS A 26 14.12 0.92 -9.59
C LYS A 26 15.04 0.21 -8.60
N GLU A 27 15.80 -0.78 -9.08
CA GLU A 27 16.81 -1.43 -8.25
C GLU A 27 17.83 -0.38 -7.79
N MET A 28 17.78 0.00 -6.51
CA MET A 28 18.84 0.79 -5.89
C MET A 28 20.02 -0.14 -5.58
N PRO A 29 21.27 0.25 -5.87
CA PRO A 29 22.34 -0.72 -6.09
C PRO A 29 22.74 -1.52 -4.84
N PHE A 30 22.40 -1.07 -3.63
CA PHE A 30 22.72 -1.80 -2.41
C PHE A 30 21.67 -1.51 -1.31
N LYS A 31 21.02 -2.58 -0.81
CA LYS A 31 20.29 -2.74 0.48
C LYS A 31 18.75 -2.79 0.49
N ALA A 32 18.01 -2.21 -0.46
CA ALA A 32 16.56 -2.31 -0.46
C ALA A 32 15.98 -2.03 -1.85
N ARG A 33 14.82 -2.61 -2.14
CA ARG A 33 14.02 -2.32 -3.33
C ARG A 33 12.83 -1.45 -2.94
N ILE A 34 12.29 -0.69 -3.90
CA ILE A 34 11.15 0.20 -3.70
C ILE A 34 10.17 0.07 -4.87
N TYR A 35 8.89 0.14 -4.56
CA TYR A 35 7.78 0.29 -5.50
C TYR A 35 6.93 1.49 -5.06
N VAL A 36 6.47 2.26 -6.04
CA VAL A 36 5.60 3.41 -5.87
C VAL A 36 4.53 3.32 -6.94
N GLY A 37 3.27 3.15 -6.55
CA GLY A 37 2.17 3.02 -7.48
C GLY A 37 0.94 2.43 -6.79
N TRP A 38 -0.04 1.99 -7.58
CA TRP A 38 -1.24 1.33 -7.04
C TRP A 38 -0.91 -0.01 -6.38
N GLU A 39 -1.57 -0.31 -5.26
CA GLU A 39 -1.40 -1.58 -4.53
C GLU A 39 -1.67 -2.80 -5.42
N GLU A 40 -2.68 -2.70 -6.27
CA GLU A 40 -3.14 -3.77 -7.14
C GLU A 40 -2.10 -4.09 -8.22
N GLY A 41 -1.37 -3.05 -8.66
CA GLY A 41 -0.20 -3.18 -9.51
C GLY A 41 0.98 -3.86 -8.81
N TYR A 42 1.11 -3.69 -7.49
CA TYR A 42 2.12 -4.38 -6.68
C TYR A 42 1.76 -5.86 -6.45
N LEU A 43 0.50 -6.15 -6.16
CA LEU A 43 -0.01 -7.51 -5.95
C LEU A 43 -0.14 -8.32 -7.24
N GLY A 44 -0.08 -7.66 -8.41
CA GLY A 44 -0.22 -8.31 -9.71
C GLY A 44 -1.67 -8.72 -10.04
N SER A 45 -2.66 -8.04 -9.46
CA SER A 45 -4.08 -8.24 -9.76
C SER A 45 -4.47 -7.57 -11.08
N SER A 46 -5.42 -8.17 -11.83
CA SER A 46 -5.93 -7.64 -13.10
C SER A 46 -7.34 -7.04 -13.02
N LEU A 47 -7.93 -6.98 -11.82
CA LEU A 47 -9.18 -6.26 -11.58
C LEU A 47 -8.78 -4.85 -11.15
N MET A 48 -9.39 -3.81 -11.73
CA MET A 48 -9.05 -2.41 -11.42
C MET A 48 -9.83 -1.93 -10.19
N PRO A 49 -9.19 -1.91 -9.02
CA PRO A 49 -9.25 -0.78 -8.14
C PRO A 49 -7.96 0.03 -8.29
N GLU A 50 -8.11 1.35 -8.26
CA GLU A 50 -7.06 2.36 -8.28
C GLU A 50 -7.31 3.22 -7.03
N SER A 51 -7.62 2.57 -5.91
CA SER A 51 -8.20 3.20 -4.73
C SER A 51 -7.14 3.46 -3.66
N THR A 52 -6.03 2.72 -3.71
CA THR A 52 -4.99 2.74 -2.69
C THR A 52 -3.62 2.94 -3.32
N TRP A 53 -3.03 4.10 -3.04
CA TRP A 53 -1.68 4.40 -3.45
C TRP A 53 -0.69 3.80 -2.46
N LEU A 54 0.33 3.12 -2.97
CA LEU A 54 1.27 2.33 -2.20
C LEU A 54 2.70 2.81 -2.47
N VAL A 55 3.40 3.13 -1.38
CA VAL A 55 4.86 3.23 -1.35
C VAL A 55 5.37 2.08 -0.50
N VAL A 56 5.99 1.08 -1.12
CA VAL A 56 6.52 -0.09 -0.41
C VAL A 56 8.00 -0.23 -0.63
N LYS A 57 8.72 -0.49 0.47
CA LYS A 57 10.15 -0.74 0.50
C LYS A 57 10.40 -2.06 1.20
N TRP A 58 11.31 -2.87 0.67
CA TRP A 58 11.63 -4.15 1.27
C TRP A 58 13.11 -4.47 1.18
N SER A 59 13.55 -5.32 2.10
CA SER A 59 14.91 -5.86 2.13
C SER A 59 15.22 -6.68 0.88
N LYS A 60 16.49 -6.77 0.48
CA LYS A 60 16.90 -7.58 -0.67
C LYS A 60 16.48 -9.06 -0.54
N ASP A 61 16.47 -9.56 0.69
CA ASP A 61 16.22 -10.97 1.01
C ASP A 61 14.73 -11.28 1.16
N TRP A 62 13.85 -10.27 1.09
CA TRP A 62 12.42 -10.49 1.01
C TRP A 62 12.04 -11.01 -0.37
N ASN A 63 11.48 -12.22 -0.39
CA ASN A 63 11.04 -12.88 -1.60
C ASN A 63 9.78 -12.19 -2.16
N MET A 64 9.90 -11.72 -3.39
CA MET A 64 8.95 -10.85 -4.06
C MET A 64 8.01 -11.58 -5.03
N PRO A 65 6.87 -10.95 -5.41
CA PRO A 65 6.43 -9.61 -5.03
C PRO A 65 5.46 -9.52 -3.84
N ALA A 66 4.85 -10.62 -3.39
CA ALA A 66 3.89 -10.56 -2.30
C ALA A 66 4.20 -11.58 -1.21
N PHE A 67 3.96 -11.15 0.03
CA PHE A 67 3.91 -11.97 1.24
C PHE A 67 5.22 -12.57 1.75
N GLY A 68 6.33 -12.56 1.02
CA GLY A 68 7.64 -12.90 1.60
C GLY A 68 7.83 -14.38 1.92
N PHE A 69 7.07 -15.28 1.27
CA PHE A 69 7.24 -16.73 1.43
C PHE A 69 8.68 -17.18 1.20
N ASN A 70 9.18 -18.06 2.07
CA ASN A 70 10.56 -18.58 2.07
C ASN A 70 11.65 -17.51 2.25
N SER A 71 11.32 -16.29 2.69
CA SER A 71 12.33 -15.29 3.02
C SER A 71 13.03 -15.69 4.33
N PRO A 72 14.33 -15.36 4.50
CA PRO A 72 15.05 -15.67 5.73
C PRO A 72 14.60 -14.79 6.91
N GLU A 73 14.97 -15.21 8.13
CA GLU A 73 14.81 -14.39 9.34
C GLU A 73 15.30 -12.95 9.10
N ARG A 74 14.55 -11.97 9.58
CA ARG A 74 14.80 -10.52 9.48
C ARG A 74 14.64 -9.94 8.08
N ALA A 75 14.28 -10.74 7.08
CA ALA A 75 13.73 -10.16 5.86
C ALA A 75 12.50 -9.32 6.23
N TRP A 76 12.38 -8.13 5.64
CA TRP A 76 11.33 -7.19 5.99
C TRP A 76 10.77 -6.47 4.77
N MET A 77 9.52 -6.03 4.92
CA MET A 77 8.86 -5.06 4.06
C MET A 77 8.22 -3.96 4.92
N ALA A 78 8.15 -2.75 4.38
CA ALA A 78 7.47 -1.62 4.97
C ALA A 78 6.63 -0.95 3.89
N SER A 79 5.34 -0.80 4.15
CA SER A 79 4.37 -0.22 3.25
C SER A 79 3.80 1.04 3.87
N HIS A 80 3.72 2.09 3.08
CA HIS A 80 2.87 3.25 3.32
C HIS A 80 1.72 3.18 2.31
N LEU A 81 0.50 3.04 2.80
CA LEU A 81 -0.73 3.04 2.03
C LEU A 81 -1.46 4.36 2.25
N THR A 82 -2.01 4.88 1.17
CA THR A 82 -2.81 6.09 1.15
C THR A 82 -4.12 5.80 0.43
N TRP A 83 -5.24 6.00 1.10
CA TRP A 83 -6.55 5.66 0.55
C TRP A 83 -7.67 6.55 1.12
N TYR A 84 -8.83 6.49 0.48
CA TYR A 84 -9.99 7.30 0.81
C TYR A 84 -11.20 6.42 1.12
N THR A 85 -12.03 6.87 2.07
CA THR A 85 -13.25 6.15 2.44
C THR A 85 -14.37 7.09 2.89
N ASN A 86 -15.60 6.62 2.78
CA ASN A 86 -16.78 7.25 3.35
C ASN A 86 -17.30 6.54 4.60
N ASP A 87 -16.71 5.40 4.94
CA ASP A 87 -17.09 4.53 6.04
C ASP A 87 -15.86 4.14 6.87
N ILE A 88 -15.81 4.62 8.11
CA ILE A 88 -14.82 4.23 9.11
C ILE A 88 -15.60 3.66 10.28
N ASN A 89 -15.47 2.36 10.49
CA ASN A 89 -16.03 1.67 11.65
C ASN A 89 -14.94 1.40 12.69
N GLU A 90 -15.34 1.38 13.97
CA GLU A 90 -14.42 1.10 15.09
C GLU A 90 -13.98 -0.36 15.05
N GLY A 91 -12.67 -0.58 14.88
CA GLY A 91 -12.05 -1.89 15.03
C GLY A 91 -11.47 -2.39 13.72
N PHE A 92 -10.13 -2.33 13.66
CA PHE A 92 -9.29 -2.89 12.61
C PHE A 92 -9.42 -2.16 11.26
N PHE A 93 -8.34 -1.51 10.83
CA PHE A 93 -8.25 -0.83 9.52
C PHE A 93 -8.01 -1.87 8.43
N GLY A 94 -8.95 -2.80 8.35
CA GLY A 94 -9.11 -3.71 7.26
C GLY A 94 -9.38 -2.88 6.02
N TYR A 95 -8.44 -2.97 5.10
CA TYR A 95 -8.68 -2.83 3.67
C TYR A 95 -9.87 -3.72 3.29
N ASP A 96 -11.08 -3.25 3.54
CA ASP A 96 -12.29 -3.80 2.94
C ASP A 96 -12.47 -3.03 1.64
N GLU A 97 -12.17 -3.70 0.52
CA GLU A 97 -12.27 -3.12 -0.81
C GLU A 97 -13.64 -2.46 -1.06
N ASP A 98 -14.70 -2.97 -0.41
CA ASP A 98 -16.06 -2.43 -0.53
C ASP A 98 -16.26 -1.08 0.18
N SER A 99 -15.36 -0.70 1.09
CA SER A 99 -15.38 0.58 1.81
C SER A 99 -14.57 1.69 1.11
N LEU A 100 -13.70 1.31 0.17
CA LEU A 100 -12.79 2.23 -0.50
C LEU A 100 -13.52 3.14 -1.50
N VAL A 101 -13.16 4.42 -1.49
CA VAL A 101 -13.53 5.36 -2.54
C VAL A 101 -12.52 5.23 -3.68
N TYR A 102 -13.02 5.01 -4.89
CA TYR A 102 -12.20 5.00 -6.10
C TYR A 102 -11.45 6.33 -6.26
N TRP A 103 -10.15 6.24 -6.53
CA TRP A 103 -9.26 7.40 -6.65
C TRP A 103 -8.80 7.62 -8.11
N GLY A 104 -8.22 6.60 -8.75
CA GLY A 104 -7.94 6.58 -10.21
C GLY A 104 -6.76 7.43 -10.69
N ASP A 105 -6.58 8.62 -10.12
CA ASP A 105 -5.49 9.54 -10.43
C ASP A 105 -4.85 10.05 -9.12
N PRO A 106 -3.58 9.70 -8.82
CA PRO A 106 -2.94 10.07 -7.57
C PRO A 106 -2.76 11.59 -7.39
N ASP A 107 -2.91 12.39 -8.44
CA ASP A 107 -2.80 13.85 -8.38
C ASP A 107 -4.15 14.55 -8.11
N ILE A 108 -5.26 13.80 -8.05
CA ILE A 108 -6.61 14.34 -7.85
C ILE A 108 -7.23 13.77 -6.58
N VAL A 109 -7.50 14.60 -5.58
CA VAL A 109 -8.21 14.16 -4.35
C VAL A 109 -9.66 13.76 -4.72
N PRO A 110 -10.09 12.51 -4.43
CA PRO A 110 -11.45 12.05 -4.73
C PRO A 110 -12.45 12.62 -3.71
N GLU A 111 -13.74 12.59 -4.06
CA GLU A 111 -14.81 13.00 -3.15
C GLU A 111 -15.05 11.93 -2.08
N ALA A 112 -14.45 12.12 -0.91
CA ALA A 112 -14.59 11.24 0.24
C ALA A 112 -14.74 12.05 1.55
N LYS A 113 -15.24 11.40 2.60
CA LYS A 113 -15.28 11.98 3.95
C LYS A 113 -13.92 11.91 4.63
N TYR A 114 -13.20 10.82 4.41
CA TYR A 114 -11.97 10.51 5.12
C TYR A 114 -10.82 10.19 4.17
N TYR A 115 -9.64 10.64 4.59
CA TYR A 115 -8.33 10.35 4.01
C TYR A 115 -7.55 9.56 5.04
N VAL A 116 -6.94 8.44 4.63
CA VAL A 116 -6.22 7.55 5.54
C VAL A 116 -4.79 7.39 5.07
N GLU A 117 -3.85 7.60 5.99
CA GLU A 117 -2.45 7.20 5.85
C GLU A 117 -2.18 6.03 6.79
N GLU A 118 -1.68 4.94 6.23
CA GLU A 118 -1.37 3.73 6.97
C GLU A 118 0.07 3.32 6.71
N TYR A 119 0.82 3.10 7.78
CA TYR A 119 2.17 2.59 7.74
C TYR A 119 2.26 1.25 8.46
N VAL A 120 2.72 0.23 7.75
CA VAL A 120 2.93 -1.11 8.29
C VAL A 120 4.34 -1.57 7.98
N LYS A 121 5.01 -2.13 8.99
CA LYS A 121 6.30 -2.82 8.83
C LYS A 121 6.16 -4.26 9.25
N ILE A 122 6.49 -5.17 8.34
CA ILE A 122 6.44 -6.60 8.52
C ILE A 122 7.85 -7.17 8.49
N MET A 123 8.14 -8.12 9.38
CA MET A 123 9.41 -8.81 9.46
C MET A 123 9.18 -10.31 9.60
N ILE A 124 10.04 -11.11 8.96
CA ILE A 124 10.13 -12.55 9.20
C ILE A 124 10.87 -12.79 10.51
N LEU A 125 10.24 -13.50 11.44
CA LEU A 125 10.75 -13.77 12.78
C LEU A 125 10.64 -15.26 13.10
N ASP A 126 11.76 -15.89 13.43
CA ASP A 126 11.78 -17.28 13.90
C ASP A 126 11.65 -17.36 15.44
N GLU A 127 12.16 -16.35 16.16
CA GLU A 127 11.97 -16.17 17.61
C GLU A 127 10.98 -15.03 17.89
N THR A 128 9.73 -15.36 18.17
CA THR A 128 8.62 -14.39 18.20
C THR A 128 8.32 -13.83 19.58
N GLU A 129 8.55 -14.61 20.66
CA GLU A 129 8.14 -14.28 22.04
C GLU A 129 8.53 -12.84 22.45
N LYS A 130 9.79 -12.45 22.25
CA LYS A 130 10.30 -11.12 22.61
C LYS A 130 9.67 -9.95 21.84
N TYR A 131 9.09 -10.22 20.67
CA TYR A 131 8.39 -9.24 19.86
C TYR A 131 6.91 -9.18 20.22
N GLU A 132 6.29 -10.35 20.44
CA GLU A 132 4.91 -10.48 20.90
C GLU A 132 4.70 -9.81 22.26
N GLU A 133 5.63 -10.00 23.22
CA GLU A 133 5.64 -9.31 24.52
C GLU A 133 5.61 -7.79 24.40
N LYS A 134 6.12 -7.26 23.29
CA LYS A 134 6.19 -5.83 23.01
C LYS A 134 5.03 -5.33 22.16
N GLY A 135 4.11 -6.21 21.77
CA GLY A 135 2.93 -5.86 20.98
C GLY A 135 3.05 -6.14 19.49
N ALA A 136 4.06 -6.88 19.03
CA ALA A 136 4.03 -7.42 17.67
C ALA A 136 2.93 -8.47 17.55
N PHE A 137 2.29 -8.53 16.39
CA PHE A 137 1.22 -9.48 16.12
C PHE A 137 1.42 -10.11 14.73
N LYS A 138 0.68 -11.17 14.41
CA LYS A 138 0.88 -11.90 13.16
C LYS A 138 0.42 -11.06 11.98
N ALA A 139 1.22 -11.02 10.92
CA ALA A 139 0.85 -10.31 9.70
C ALA A 139 -0.40 -10.89 9.02
N SER A 140 -0.71 -12.17 9.26
CA SER A 140 -1.97 -12.79 8.81
C SER A 140 -3.22 -12.12 9.37
N ASP A 141 -3.12 -11.44 10.52
CA ASP A 141 -4.26 -10.75 11.13
C ASP A 141 -4.70 -9.56 10.26
N LEU A 142 -3.83 -9.05 9.38
CA LEU A 142 -4.16 -8.03 8.38
C LEU A 142 -5.06 -8.56 7.24
N GLY A 143 -5.42 -9.85 7.23
CA GLY A 143 -6.30 -10.44 6.22
C GLY A 143 -5.60 -10.89 4.93
N TYR A 144 -4.29 -10.71 4.83
CA TYR A 144 -3.49 -11.14 3.69
C TYR A 144 -2.78 -12.47 3.97
N PRO A 145 -2.47 -13.29 2.93
CA PRO A 145 -1.84 -14.59 3.08
C PRO A 145 -0.31 -14.49 3.33
N PHE A 146 0.09 -13.79 4.40
CA PHE A 146 1.46 -13.78 4.87
C PHE A 146 1.88 -15.16 5.44
N PRO A 147 3.17 -15.54 5.37
CA PRO A 147 3.67 -16.76 5.99
C PRO A 147 3.53 -16.68 7.51
N GLU A 148 3.44 -17.82 8.18
CA GLU A 148 3.16 -17.89 9.63
C GLU A 148 4.20 -17.18 10.50
N ASN A 149 5.44 -17.07 10.01
CA ASN A 149 6.54 -16.39 10.68
C ASN A 149 6.67 -14.91 10.31
N ALA A 150 5.71 -14.33 9.58
CA ALA A 150 5.65 -12.89 9.34
C ALA A 150 4.88 -12.16 10.43
N TYR A 151 5.49 -11.13 11.00
CA TYR A 151 4.94 -10.35 12.10
C TYR A 151 4.94 -8.86 11.79
N VAL A 152 3.88 -8.17 12.18
CA VAL A 152 3.81 -6.72 12.20
C VAL A 152 4.61 -6.20 13.38
N VAL A 153 5.66 -5.44 13.08
CA VAL A 153 6.60 -4.88 14.06
C VAL A 153 6.57 -3.35 14.12
N HIS A 154 5.69 -2.72 13.34
CA HIS A 154 5.28 -1.33 13.44
C HIS A 154 3.96 -1.21 12.69
N TYR A 155 2.96 -0.60 13.33
CA TYR A 155 1.71 -0.25 12.70
C TYR A 155 1.29 1.17 13.10
N THR A 156 0.98 2.03 12.14
CA THR A 156 0.43 3.36 12.37
C THR A 156 -0.72 3.58 11.39
N VAL A 157 -1.83 4.13 11.86
CA VAL A 157 -2.93 4.58 11.03
C VAL A 157 -3.34 5.97 11.47
N GLU A 158 -3.37 6.89 10.51
CA GLU A 158 -3.80 8.26 10.68
C GLU A 158 -5.02 8.51 9.80
N VAL A 159 -6.10 8.98 10.42
CA VAL A 159 -7.36 9.29 9.76
C VAL A 159 -7.57 10.79 9.78
N TYR A 160 -7.78 11.35 8.61
CA TYR A 160 -8.00 12.76 8.38
C TYR A 160 -9.39 13.02 7.82
N ASN A 161 -9.90 14.22 8.03
CA ASN A 161 -11.00 14.74 7.23
C ASN A 161 -10.47 15.06 5.83
N ALA A 162 -11.02 14.44 4.79
CA ALA A 162 -10.52 14.59 3.43
C ALA A 162 -10.72 16.00 2.84
N THR A 163 -11.69 16.76 3.33
CA THR A 163 -11.96 18.13 2.83
C THR A 163 -11.07 19.17 3.49
N THR A 164 -10.82 19.06 4.79
CA THR A 164 -10.05 20.06 5.56
C THR A 164 -8.61 19.65 5.80
N ASN A 165 -8.25 18.40 5.52
CA ASN A 165 -6.98 17.77 5.84
C ASN A 165 -6.60 17.84 7.33
N SER A 166 -7.61 17.90 8.22
CA SER A 166 -7.39 17.90 9.66
C SER A 166 -7.36 16.47 10.18
N LEU A 167 -6.32 16.12 10.96
CA LEU A 167 -6.22 14.85 11.66
C LEU A 167 -7.41 14.69 12.62
N LEU A 168 -8.14 13.59 12.47
CA LEU A 168 -9.29 13.24 13.31
C LEU A 168 -8.88 12.23 14.37
N PHE A 169 -8.06 11.25 13.98
CA PHE A 169 -7.64 10.16 14.86
C PHE A 169 -6.29 9.59 14.38
N GLU A 170 -5.48 9.15 15.34
CA GLU A 170 -4.25 8.40 15.08
C GLU A 170 -4.22 7.18 16.01
N TYR A 171 -3.84 6.04 15.45
CA TYR A 171 -3.49 4.84 16.18
C TYR A 171 -2.08 4.41 15.82
N THR A 172 -1.22 4.23 16.82
CA THR A 172 0.15 3.77 16.62
C THR A 172 0.45 2.60 17.56
N LEU A 173 0.90 1.49 16.99
CA LEU A 173 1.42 0.32 17.67
C LEU A 173 2.87 0.08 17.21
N VAL A 174 3.82 0.42 18.08
CA VAL A 174 5.25 0.19 17.84
C VAL A 174 5.78 -0.74 18.92
N PRO A 175 5.94 -2.04 18.65
CA PRO A 175 6.68 -2.89 19.55
C PRO A 175 8.11 -2.36 19.69
N LEU A 176 8.52 -2.10 20.94
CA LEU A 176 9.84 -1.56 21.23
C LEU A 176 10.91 -2.46 20.58
N SER A 177 11.91 -1.88 19.91
CA SER A 177 13.06 -2.70 19.45
C SER A 177 13.70 -3.41 20.65
N PRO A 178 14.23 -4.64 20.46
CA PRO A 178 15.10 -5.32 21.44
C PRO A 178 16.16 -4.40 22.03
#